data_AF-A0A2M4AUN3-F1
#
_entry.id   AF-A0A2M4AUN3-F1
#
_cell.length_a   1.000
_cell.length_b   1.000
_cell.length_c   1.000
_cell.angle_alpha   90.00
_cell.angle_beta   90.00
_cell.angle_gamma   90.00
#
_symmetry.space_group_name_H-M   'P 1'
#
loop_
_entity.id
_entity.type
_entity.pdbx_description
1 polymer ?
#
loop_
_entity_poly.entity_id
_entity_poly.type
_entity_poly.pdbx_seq_one_letter_code
_entity_poly.pdbx_strand_id
1 'polypeptide(L)'
;TIASAARDMYFAFDILDAYNTPLVNNYPPMVKVKEGVTNITVRIAASGMALGNEVVWLTTNSSNDVSGSFAPVTAALVTLRTLLQSGLTVPMSAIATQNNMTRDKFNINFKDLVGRLNTLNTTLDTLRRSLQAARTLSGPSPTANVSSSNLNIFVTPVMYTDVKDALNAIKATLSSTTQIARELITNIAYADDFITSISKAALTEIDYVRASDLAFDEEMVNIGANIKLGITDMVDQLYTPQTDILSTNQSQLESISAYNTSLQPTLATLSTALRNVYDYQQLFTNYTVTLNGSIASTASIDNLFKQEFCPVIVAEISSLLASGPYASYCYKKFSDLLKNQFPTTTYDQVECKDIEKTRLYVL
;
A
#
# COMPACT_ATOMS: atom_id res chain seq x y z
N THR A 1 -32.64 32.05 -2.28
CA THR A 1 -33.98 31.45 -2.52
C THR A 1 -33.91 29.95 -2.26
N ILE A 2 -35.02 29.20 -2.32
CA ILE A 2 -34.97 27.72 -2.28
C ILE A 2 -34.13 27.19 -3.44
N ALA A 3 -34.30 27.76 -4.64
CA ALA A 3 -33.53 27.39 -5.84
C ALA A 3 -32.02 27.50 -5.63
N SER A 4 -31.54 28.60 -5.02
CA SER A 4 -30.11 28.77 -4.75
C SER A 4 -29.59 27.75 -3.72
N ALA A 5 -30.33 27.51 -2.63
CA ALA A 5 -29.94 26.52 -1.62
C ALA A 5 -29.94 25.08 -2.18
N ALA A 6 -30.87 24.76 -3.07
CA ALA A 6 -30.93 23.45 -3.74
C ALA A 6 -29.75 23.25 -4.71
N ARG A 7 -29.35 24.28 -5.47
CA ARG A 7 -28.14 24.23 -6.32
C ARG A 7 -26.87 24.10 -5.48
N ASP A 8 -26.78 24.85 -4.39
CA ASP A 8 -25.65 24.75 -3.47
C ASP A 8 -25.51 23.35 -2.85
N MET A 9 -26.64 22.74 -2.47
CA MET A 9 -26.70 21.36 -2.01
C MET A 9 -26.30 20.38 -3.12
N TYR A 10 -26.80 20.57 -4.34
CA TYR A 10 -26.43 19.78 -5.52
C TYR A 10 -24.91 19.76 -5.72
N PHE A 11 -24.26 20.93 -5.71
CA PHE A 11 -22.80 21.02 -5.88
C PHE A 11 -22.04 20.37 -4.71
N ALA A 12 -22.59 20.41 -3.49
CA ALA A 12 -21.99 19.72 -2.36
C ALA A 12 -22.03 18.19 -2.51
N PHE A 13 -23.04 17.64 -3.19
CA PHE A 13 -23.08 16.23 -3.55
C PHE A 13 -22.11 15.90 -4.68
N ASP A 14 -21.99 16.76 -5.70
CA ASP A 14 -21.07 16.60 -6.83
C ASP A 14 -19.59 16.47 -6.38
N ILE A 15 -19.19 17.23 -5.36
CA ILE A 15 -17.83 17.15 -4.78
C ILE A 15 -17.49 15.75 -4.25
N LEU A 16 -18.48 14.93 -3.86
CA LEU A 16 -18.22 13.56 -3.39
C LEU A 16 -17.70 12.65 -4.52
N ASP A 17 -17.97 12.96 -5.79
CA ASP A 17 -17.52 12.14 -6.92
C ASP A 17 -16.05 12.41 -7.33
N ALA A 18 -15.39 13.40 -6.71
CA ALA A 18 -14.08 13.88 -7.15
C ALA A 18 -12.87 12.95 -6.81
N TYR A 19 -13.09 11.68 -6.41
CA TYR A 19 -12.06 10.90 -5.72
C TYR A 19 -11.68 9.56 -6.39
N ASN A 20 -11.31 9.61 -7.67
CA ASN A 20 -10.87 8.43 -8.42
C ASN A 20 -9.39 8.48 -8.82
N THR A 21 -8.48 8.51 -7.84
CA THR A 21 -7.03 8.43 -8.11
C THR A 21 -6.63 6.98 -8.38
N PRO A 22 -5.98 6.65 -9.51
CA PRO A 22 -5.53 5.28 -9.80
C PRO A 22 -4.52 4.77 -8.75
N LEU A 23 -4.53 3.46 -8.51
CA LEU A 23 -3.51 2.80 -7.68
C LEU A 23 -2.40 2.27 -8.58
N VAL A 24 -1.16 2.35 -8.13
CA VAL A 24 0.00 1.75 -8.78
C VAL A 24 0.11 0.27 -8.42
N ASN A 25 -0.12 -0.08 -7.15
CA ASN A 25 0.00 -1.44 -6.63
C ASN A 25 -1.36 -2.12 -6.51
N ASN A 26 -1.41 -3.41 -6.87
CA ASN A 26 -2.62 -4.23 -6.79
C ASN A 26 -2.76 -4.97 -5.45
N TYR A 27 -2.45 -4.30 -4.33
CA TYR A 27 -2.58 -4.91 -3.00
C TYR A 27 -4.06 -5.13 -2.67
N PRO A 28 -4.57 -6.38 -2.57
CA PRO A 28 -6.02 -6.63 -2.58
C PRO A 28 -6.82 -5.92 -1.48
N PRO A 29 -6.34 -5.83 -0.22
CA PRO A 29 -7.04 -5.07 0.81
C PRO A 29 -7.21 -3.59 0.46
N MET A 30 -6.18 -2.96 -0.13
CA MET A 30 -6.20 -1.56 -0.53
C MET A 30 -7.19 -1.31 -1.68
N VAL A 31 -7.16 -2.17 -2.71
CA VAL A 31 -8.11 -2.11 -3.84
C VAL A 31 -9.54 -2.22 -3.33
N LYS A 32 -9.81 -3.19 -2.46
CA LYS A 32 -11.14 -3.42 -1.89
C LYS A 32 -11.66 -2.22 -1.09
N VAL A 33 -10.82 -1.62 -0.23
CA VAL A 33 -11.20 -0.45 0.57
C VAL A 33 -11.44 0.77 -0.33
N LYS A 34 -10.59 0.98 -1.35
CA LYS A 34 -10.76 2.04 -2.34
C LYS A 34 -12.08 1.91 -3.10
N GLU A 35 -12.37 0.73 -3.63
CA GLU A 35 -13.63 0.46 -4.32
C GLU A 35 -14.83 0.73 -3.41
N GLY A 36 -14.74 0.32 -2.13
CA GLY A 36 -15.77 0.60 -1.13
C GLY A 36 -16.05 2.09 -0.96
N VAL A 37 -15.02 2.89 -0.70
CA VAL A 37 -15.20 4.35 -0.49
C VAL A 37 -15.65 5.06 -1.76
N THR A 38 -15.10 4.73 -2.93
CA THR A 38 -15.54 5.31 -4.21
C THR A 38 -16.99 4.96 -4.51
N ASN A 39 -17.42 3.71 -4.29
CA ASN A 39 -18.81 3.30 -4.52
C ASN A 39 -19.79 4.04 -3.58
N ILE A 40 -19.41 4.26 -2.32
CA ILE A 40 -20.18 5.06 -1.37
C ILE A 40 -20.34 6.49 -1.89
N THR A 41 -19.23 7.15 -2.23
CA THR A 41 -19.27 8.57 -2.58
C THR A 41 -20.00 8.82 -3.90
N VAL A 42 -19.74 8.02 -4.94
CA VAL A 42 -20.41 8.09 -6.25
C VAL A 42 -21.93 7.92 -6.12
N ARG A 43 -22.38 6.92 -5.35
CA ARG A 43 -23.83 6.64 -5.25
C ARG A 43 -24.58 7.68 -4.44
N ILE A 44 -23.95 8.22 -3.39
CA ILE A 44 -24.49 9.34 -2.61
C ILE A 44 -24.52 10.60 -3.47
N ALA A 45 -23.45 10.89 -4.22
CA ALA A 45 -23.39 12.01 -5.14
C ALA A 45 -24.55 11.96 -6.15
N ALA A 46 -24.67 10.86 -6.88
CA ALA A 46 -25.73 10.66 -7.88
C ALA A 46 -27.14 10.82 -7.29
N SER A 47 -27.42 10.19 -6.15
CA SER A 47 -28.76 10.25 -5.52
C SER A 47 -29.08 11.64 -4.94
N GLY A 48 -28.08 12.31 -4.37
CA GLY A 48 -28.23 13.66 -3.82
C GLY A 48 -28.35 14.74 -4.91
N MET A 49 -27.62 14.60 -6.00
CA MET A 49 -27.76 15.45 -7.19
C MET A 49 -29.15 15.31 -7.82
N ALA A 50 -29.69 14.08 -7.91
CA ALA A 50 -31.06 13.86 -8.36
C ALA A 50 -32.06 14.61 -7.47
N LEU A 51 -31.94 14.51 -6.15
CA LEU A 51 -32.77 15.28 -5.22
C LEU A 51 -32.63 16.80 -5.43
N GLY A 52 -31.41 17.31 -5.56
CA GLY A 52 -31.16 18.72 -5.82
C GLY A 52 -31.84 19.21 -7.09
N ASN A 53 -31.76 18.44 -8.18
CA ASN A 53 -32.40 18.74 -9.44
C ASN A 53 -33.93 18.80 -9.32
N GLU A 54 -34.54 17.83 -8.64
CA GLU A 54 -36.00 17.82 -8.43
C GLU A 54 -36.47 19.04 -7.62
N VAL A 55 -35.70 19.43 -6.59
CA VAL A 55 -36.02 20.64 -5.81
C VAL A 55 -35.85 21.91 -6.65
N VAL A 56 -34.82 21.99 -7.49
CA VAL A 56 -34.65 23.13 -8.42
C VAL A 56 -35.80 23.18 -9.42
N TRP A 57 -36.17 22.05 -10.03
CA TRP A 57 -37.30 21.97 -10.95
C TRP A 57 -38.61 22.40 -10.28
N LEU A 58 -38.88 21.94 -9.06
CA LEU A 58 -40.05 22.33 -8.27
C LEU A 58 -40.16 23.85 -8.11
N THR A 59 -39.04 24.56 -7.92
CA THR A 59 -39.05 26.03 -7.79
C THR A 59 -39.35 26.78 -9.08
N THR A 60 -39.25 26.12 -10.23
CA THR A 60 -39.54 26.68 -11.55
C THR A 60 -40.85 26.19 -12.15
N ASN A 61 -41.46 25.18 -11.53
CA ASN A 61 -42.71 24.59 -11.97
C ASN A 61 -43.88 25.55 -11.66
N SER A 62 -44.70 25.82 -12.67
CA SER A 62 -45.89 26.69 -12.61
C SER A 62 -47.21 25.93 -12.83
N SER A 63 -47.17 24.60 -12.75
CA SER A 63 -48.34 23.72 -12.81
C SER A 63 -49.27 23.97 -11.63
N ASN A 64 -50.57 23.88 -11.90
CA ASN A 64 -51.61 23.92 -10.89
C ASN A 64 -51.80 22.58 -10.15
N ASP A 65 -51.09 21.52 -10.57
CA ASP A 65 -51.05 20.23 -9.87
C ASP A 65 -49.94 20.24 -8.79
N VAL A 66 -50.31 20.70 -7.59
CA VAL A 66 -49.40 20.77 -6.45
C VAL A 66 -48.92 19.37 -6.04
N SER A 67 -49.81 18.38 -6.03
CA SER A 67 -49.46 17.03 -5.58
C SER A 67 -48.51 16.34 -6.56
N GLY A 68 -48.81 16.39 -7.86
CA GLY A 68 -47.95 15.83 -8.90
C GLY A 68 -46.59 16.53 -8.98
N SER A 69 -46.53 17.83 -8.68
CA SER A 69 -45.26 18.59 -8.69
C SER A 69 -44.35 18.24 -7.51
N PHE A 70 -44.88 17.90 -6.34
CA PHE A 70 -44.04 17.49 -5.19
C PHE A 70 -43.65 16.00 -5.22
N ALA A 71 -44.39 15.15 -5.94
CA ALA A 71 -44.16 13.71 -5.96
C ALA A 71 -42.74 13.29 -6.38
N PRO A 72 -42.11 13.89 -7.44
CA PRO A 72 -40.72 13.57 -7.80
C PRO A 72 -39.71 13.89 -6.69
N VAL A 73 -39.88 15.02 -6.00
CA VAL A 73 -39.01 15.40 -4.87
C VAL A 73 -39.14 14.40 -3.71
N THR A 74 -40.37 14.01 -3.36
CA THR A 74 -40.61 13.00 -2.33
C THR A 74 -40.01 11.64 -2.71
N ALA A 75 -40.11 11.23 -3.98
CA ALA A 75 -39.49 10.00 -4.47
C ALA A 75 -37.96 10.06 -4.36
N ALA A 76 -37.34 11.16 -4.77
CA ALA A 76 -35.89 11.35 -4.67
C ALA A 76 -35.40 11.34 -3.21
N LEU A 77 -36.16 11.96 -2.28
CA LEU A 77 -35.90 11.90 -0.85
C LEU A 77 -35.92 10.47 -0.31
N VAL A 78 -36.93 9.67 -0.69
CA VAL A 78 -37.04 8.28 -0.29
C VAL A 78 -35.87 7.47 -0.83
N THR A 79 -35.52 7.61 -2.12
CA THR A 79 -34.39 6.91 -2.73
C THR A 79 -33.08 7.20 -2.01
N LEU A 80 -32.76 8.48 -1.74
CA LEU A 80 -31.53 8.85 -1.03
C LEU A 80 -31.53 8.31 0.40
N ARG A 81 -32.66 8.36 1.12
CA ARG A 81 -32.76 7.78 2.46
C ARG A 81 -32.55 6.27 2.46
N THR A 82 -33.21 5.55 1.57
CA THR A 82 -33.05 4.09 1.45
C THR A 82 -31.60 3.73 1.11
N LEU A 83 -30.94 4.49 0.24
CA LEU A 83 -29.52 4.31 -0.05
C LEU A 83 -28.67 4.41 1.23
N LEU A 84 -28.84 5.48 2.01
CA LEU A 84 -28.07 5.73 3.24
C LEU A 84 -28.37 4.71 4.35
N GLN A 85 -29.58 4.17 4.40
CA GLN A 85 -30.02 3.24 5.45
C GLN A 85 -29.65 1.78 5.17
N SER A 86 -29.71 1.34 3.91
CA SER A 86 -29.51 -0.07 3.56
C SER A 86 -28.81 -0.30 2.22
N GLY A 87 -28.82 0.66 1.30
CA GLY A 87 -28.23 0.51 -0.03
C GLY A 87 -26.71 0.44 -0.05
N LEU A 88 -26.03 0.87 1.02
CA LEU A 88 -24.56 0.93 1.11
C LEU A 88 -23.92 -0.22 1.89
N THR A 89 -24.65 -1.27 2.26
CA THR A 89 -24.12 -2.39 3.07
C THR A 89 -22.88 -3.06 2.48
N VAL A 90 -22.90 -3.36 1.17
CA VAL A 90 -21.77 -3.99 0.48
C VAL A 90 -20.51 -3.12 0.52
N PRO A 91 -20.51 -1.86 0.03
CA PRO A 91 -19.31 -1.04 0.10
C PRO A 91 -18.88 -0.71 1.54
N MET A 92 -19.82 -0.60 2.49
CA MET A 92 -19.49 -0.45 3.92
C MET A 92 -18.78 -1.67 4.50
N SER A 93 -19.13 -2.88 4.04
CA SER A 93 -18.43 -4.11 4.44
C SER A 93 -17.00 -4.18 3.89
N ALA A 94 -16.76 -3.59 2.71
CA ALA A 94 -15.43 -3.53 2.12
C ALA A 94 -14.48 -2.67 2.98
N ILE A 95 -14.94 -1.51 3.43
CA ILE A 95 -14.21 -0.64 4.36
C ILE A 95 -14.00 -1.33 5.71
N ALA A 96 -14.99 -2.09 6.18
CA ALA A 96 -14.95 -2.76 7.48
C ALA A 96 -13.91 -3.89 7.61
N THR A 97 -13.28 -4.30 6.49
CA THR A 97 -12.29 -5.39 6.49
C THR A 97 -11.03 -5.09 7.29
N GLN A 98 -10.67 -3.81 7.44
CA GLN A 98 -9.48 -3.39 8.18
C GLN A 98 -9.82 -3.07 9.63
N ASN A 99 -10.89 -2.31 9.83
CA ASN A 99 -11.50 -2.08 11.13
C ASN A 99 -12.93 -1.55 10.98
N ASN A 100 -13.65 -1.47 12.10
CA ASN A 100 -14.99 -0.90 12.13
C ASN A 100 -15.03 0.63 12.24
N MET A 101 -13.92 1.29 12.58
CA MET A 101 -13.92 2.71 12.93
C MET A 101 -14.33 3.61 11.77
N THR A 102 -13.77 3.41 10.57
CA THR A 102 -14.11 4.25 9.41
C THR A 102 -15.54 4.01 8.95
N ARG A 103 -16.00 2.76 8.98
CA ARG A 103 -17.41 2.40 8.78
C ARG A 103 -18.30 3.13 9.79
N ASP A 104 -17.93 3.14 11.07
CA ASP A 104 -18.75 3.74 12.12
C ASP A 104 -18.82 5.27 11.97
N LYS A 105 -17.71 5.93 11.57
CA LYS A 105 -17.71 7.36 11.20
C LYS A 105 -18.71 7.66 10.07
N PHE A 106 -18.72 6.83 9.01
CA PHE A 106 -19.71 6.96 7.92
C PHE A 106 -21.14 6.74 8.41
N ASN A 107 -21.39 5.68 9.19
CA ASN A 107 -22.72 5.39 9.74
C ASN A 107 -23.28 6.53 10.59
N ILE A 108 -22.43 7.18 11.41
CA ILE A 108 -22.82 8.33 12.22
C ILE A 108 -23.26 9.50 11.31
N ASN A 109 -22.46 9.83 10.29
CA ASN A 109 -22.81 10.90 9.35
C ASN A 109 -24.05 10.56 8.51
N PHE A 110 -24.24 9.29 8.13
CA PHE A 110 -25.44 8.88 7.40
C PHE A 110 -26.70 8.98 8.26
N LYS A 111 -26.61 8.66 9.56
CA LYS A 111 -27.71 8.88 10.51
C LYS A 111 -28.07 10.36 10.64
N ASP A 112 -27.08 11.25 10.78
CA ASP A 112 -27.31 12.71 10.81
C ASP A 112 -27.93 13.21 9.50
N LEU A 113 -27.40 12.76 8.34
CA LEU A 113 -27.93 13.12 7.03
C LEU A 113 -29.38 12.65 6.85
N VAL A 114 -29.71 11.41 7.25
CA VAL A 114 -31.09 10.91 7.24
C VAL A 114 -31.98 11.76 8.14
N GLY A 115 -31.52 12.17 9.32
CA GLY A 115 -32.24 13.10 10.19
C GLY A 115 -32.60 14.41 9.50
N ARG A 116 -31.64 14.98 8.76
CA ARG A 116 -31.83 16.24 8.01
C ARG A 116 -32.73 16.08 6.78
N LEU A 117 -32.66 14.94 6.10
CA LEU A 117 -33.59 14.58 5.02
C LEU A 117 -35.02 14.42 5.54
N ASN A 118 -35.21 13.94 6.78
CA ASN A 118 -36.53 13.88 7.43
C ASN A 118 -37.09 15.28 7.70
N THR A 119 -36.24 16.19 8.17
CA THR A 119 -36.61 17.61 8.34
C THR A 119 -37.02 18.23 7.01
N LEU A 120 -36.22 18.05 5.95
CA LEU A 120 -36.55 18.55 4.62
C LEU A 120 -37.88 17.97 4.09
N ASN A 121 -38.11 16.67 4.26
CA ASN A 121 -39.37 16.05 3.88
C ASN A 121 -40.57 16.66 4.62
N THR A 122 -40.40 16.97 5.90
CA THR A 122 -41.46 17.54 6.75
C THR A 122 -41.77 18.99 6.38
N THR A 123 -40.74 19.79 6.12
CA THR A 123 -40.91 21.20 5.71
C THR A 123 -41.50 21.30 4.30
N LEU A 124 -41.07 20.43 3.37
CA LEU A 124 -41.67 20.33 2.03
C LEU A 124 -43.12 19.84 2.07
N ASP A 125 -43.45 18.84 2.89
CA ASP A 125 -44.83 18.37 3.01
C ASP A 125 -45.76 19.44 3.63
N THR A 126 -45.24 20.20 4.59
CA THR A 126 -45.95 21.34 5.17
C THR A 126 -46.22 22.42 4.11
N LEU A 127 -45.20 22.79 3.33
CA LEU A 127 -45.34 23.73 2.21
C LEU A 127 -46.32 23.20 1.15
N ARG A 128 -46.25 21.92 0.79
CA ARG A 128 -47.17 21.24 -0.14
C ARG A 128 -48.62 21.33 0.31
N ARG A 129 -48.90 21.02 1.59
CA ARG A 129 -50.25 21.10 2.16
C ARG A 129 -50.81 22.51 2.13
N SER A 130 -49.98 23.52 2.45
CA SER A 130 -50.38 24.92 2.38
C SER A 130 -50.64 25.41 0.95
N LEU A 131 -49.78 25.02 0.00
CA LEU A 131 -50.01 25.32 -1.42
C LEU A 131 -51.28 24.64 -1.94
N GLN A 132 -51.54 23.40 -1.52
CA GLN A 132 -52.76 22.69 -1.86
C GLN A 132 -54.01 23.38 -1.27
N ALA A 133 -53.95 23.88 -0.04
CA ALA A 133 -55.05 24.62 0.57
C ALA A 133 -55.35 25.94 -0.18
N ALA A 134 -54.31 26.70 -0.52
CA ALA A 134 -54.44 27.91 -1.34
C ALA A 134 -55.03 27.59 -2.72
N ARG A 135 -54.62 26.46 -3.31
CA ARG A 135 -55.14 25.99 -4.59
C ARG A 135 -56.62 25.61 -4.52
N THR A 136 -57.04 24.90 -3.48
CA THR A 136 -58.44 24.52 -3.25
C THR A 136 -59.34 25.75 -3.06
N LEU A 137 -58.86 26.78 -2.34
CA LEU A 137 -59.61 28.03 -2.16
C LEU A 137 -59.82 28.80 -3.48
N SER A 138 -58.94 28.60 -4.46
CA SER A 138 -59.01 29.28 -5.77
C SER A 138 -60.04 28.67 -6.73
N GLY A 139 -60.82 27.68 -6.28
CA GLY A 139 -61.93 27.09 -7.02
C GLY A 139 -61.58 25.82 -7.82
N PRO A 140 -62.60 25.11 -8.35
CA PRO A 140 -62.46 23.76 -8.87
C PRO A 140 -61.81 23.67 -10.25
N SER A 141 -61.74 24.79 -11.00
CA SER A 141 -61.16 24.79 -12.36
C SER A 141 -59.67 24.49 -12.30
N PRO A 142 -59.15 23.42 -12.94
CA PRO A 142 -57.73 23.05 -12.95
C PRO A 142 -56.79 24.16 -13.48
N THR A 143 -57.31 25.06 -14.31
CA THR A 143 -56.57 26.16 -14.95
C THR A 143 -56.66 27.49 -14.20
N ALA A 144 -57.43 27.56 -13.10
CA ALA A 144 -57.52 28.78 -12.30
C ALA A 144 -56.17 29.11 -11.65
N ASN A 145 -55.66 30.31 -11.92
CA ASN A 145 -54.46 30.83 -11.27
C ASN A 145 -54.75 31.07 -9.79
N VAL A 146 -53.80 30.69 -8.92
CA VAL A 146 -53.87 30.99 -7.49
C VAL A 146 -53.49 32.45 -7.27
N SER A 147 -54.40 33.27 -6.75
CA SER A 147 -54.13 34.68 -6.46
C SER A 147 -53.10 34.83 -5.33
N SER A 148 -52.33 35.91 -5.34
CA SER A 148 -51.40 36.23 -4.25
C SER A 148 -52.12 36.37 -2.90
N SER A 149 -53.38 36.84 -2.89
CA SER A 149 -54.18 36.90 -1.66
C SER A 149 -54.46 35.52 -1.08
N ASN A 150 -54.83 34.55 -1.93
CA ASN A 150 -55.10 33.18 -1.51
C ASN A 150 -53.82 32.46 -1.06
N LEU A 151 -52.69 32.71 -1.73
CA LEU A 151 -51.39 32.21 -1.30
C LEU A 151 -50.98 32.75 0.08
N ASN A 152 -51.11 34.07 0.30
CA ASN A 152 -50.70 34.70 1.55
C ASN A 152 -51.51 34.25 2.78
N ILE A 153 -52.70 33.68 2.59
CA ILE A 153 -53.50 33.10 3.68
C ILE A 153 -52.85 31.83 4.24
N PHE A 154 -52.30 30.97 3.38
CA PHE A 154 -51.84 29.63 3.77
C PHE A 154 -50.32 29.44 3.72
N VAL A 155 -49.62 30.23 2.91
CA VAL A 155 -48.18 30.11 2.68
C VAL A 155 -47.48 31.28 3.34
N THR A 156 -46.79 31.02 4.45
CA THR A 156 -46.07 32.05 5.21
C THR A 156 -44.62 32.15 4.75
N PRO A 157 -43.96 33.32 4.89
CA PRO A 157 -42.52 33.46 4.61
C PRO A 157 -41.65 32.48 5.38
N VAL A 158 -42.06 32.08 6.59
CA VAL A 158 -41.33 31.12 7.44
C VAL A 158 -41.20 29.76 6.76
N MET A 159 -42.25 29.26 6.09
CA MET A 159 -42.19 27.98 5.38
C MET A 159 -41.11 27.92 4.31
N TYR A 160 -40.90 29.03 3.59
CA TYR A 160 -39.83 29.12 2.59
C TYR A 160 -38.44 29.13 3.24
N THR A 161 -38.30 29.81 4.38
CA THR A 161 -37.07 29.82 5.17
C THR A 161 -36.76 28.43 5.73
N ASP A 162 -37.75 27.71 6.26
CA ASP A 162 -37.58 26.36 6.81
C ASP A 162 -37.09 25.37 5.76
N VAL A 163 -37.63 25.41 4.54
CA VAL A 163 -37.15 24.57 3.42
C VAL A 163 -35.71 24.94 3.04
N LYS A 164 -35.41 26.24 2.94
CA LYS A 164 -34.07 26.73 2.64
C LYS A 164 -33.04 26.29 3.69
N ASP A 165 -33.40 26.40 4.97
CA ASP A 165 -32.53 26.04 6.08
C ASP A 165 -32.31 24.53 6.17
N ALA A 166 -33.34 23.72 5.87
CA ALA A 166 -33.19 22.26 5.77
C ALA A 166 -32.21 21.86 4.64
N LEU A 167 -32.27 22.52 3.47
CA LEU A 167 -31.32 22.30 2.37
C LEU A 167 -29.89 22.68 2.77
N ASN A 168 -29.71 23.83 3.44
CA ASN A 168 -28.40 24.27 3.94
C ASN A 168 -27.85 23.33 5.03
N ALA A 169 -28.73 22.81 5.89
CA ALA A 169 -28.36 21.85 6.92
C ALA A 169 -27.85 20.53 6.30
N ILE A 170 -28.47 20.05 5.22
CA ILE A 170 -27.98 18.89 4.46
C ILE A 170 -26.59 19.18 3.89
N LYS A 171 -26.41 20.31 3.22
CA LYS A 171 -25.11 20.75 2.69
C LYS A 171 -24.00 20.73 3.74
N ALA A 172 -24.28 21.24 4.95
CA ALA A 172 -23.30 21.27 6.04
C ALA A 172 -22.83 19.85 6.46
N THR A 173 -23.74 18.87 6.54
CA THR A 173 -23.40 17.48 6.90
C THR A 173 -22.58 16.76 5.84
N LEU A 174 -22.73 17.12 4.56
CA LEU A 174 -21.92 16.54 3.49
C LEU A 174 -20.43 16.87 3.63
N SER A 175 -20.08 18.00 4.26
CA SER A 175 -18.69 18.35 4.54
C SER A 175 -17.99 17.27 5.37
N SER A 176 -18.66 16.73 6.39
CA SER A 176 -18.11 15.67 7.24
C SER A 176 -17.93 14.36 6.47
N THR A 177 -18.89 13.99 5.62
CA THR A 177 -18.81 12.78 4.77
C THR A 177 -17.66 12.91 3.76
N THR A 178 -17.52 14.08 3.15
CA THR A 178 -16.43 14.41 2.22
C THR A 178 -15.07 14.29 2.90
N GLN A 179 -14.95 14.79 4.14
CA GLN A 179 -13.68 14.75 4.87
C GLN A 179 -13.26 13.31 5.20
N ILE A 180 -14.20 12.44 5.62
CA ILE A 180 -13.89 11.02 5.89
C ILE A 180 -13.43 10.33 4.60
N ALA A 181 -14.14 10.52 3.49
CA ALA A 181 -13.77 9.91 2.22
C ALA A 181 -12.38 10.39 1.76
N ARG A 182 -12.12 11.69 1.86
CA ARG A 182 -10.83 12.28 1.52
C ARG A 182 -9.71 11.72 2.39
N GLU A 183 -9.88 11.68 3.71
CA GLU A 183 -8.90 11.14 4.65
C GLU A 183 -8.53 9.69 4.30
N LEU A 184 -9.54 8.83 4.07
CA LEU A 184 -9.32 7.43 3.73
C LEU A 184 -8.59 7.29 2.39
N ILE A 185 -8.96 8.07 1.37
CA ILE A 185 -8.34 8.01 0.04
C ILE A 185 -6.91 8.55 0.07
N THR A 186 -6.64 9.58 0.87
CA THR A 186 -5.28 10.05 1.12
C THR A 186 -4.43 8.98 1.83
N ASN A 187 -4.98 8.30 2.83
CA ASN A 187 -4.27 7.21 3.50
C ASN A 187 -4.00 6.02 2.58
N ILE A 188 -4.94 5.68 1.69
CA ILE A 188 -4.74 4.68 0.63
C ILE A 188 -3.59 5.10 -0.30
N ALA A 189 -3.54 6.38 -0.72
CA ALA A 189 -2.47 6.87 -1.57
C ALA A 189 -1.09 6.80 -0.88
N TYR A 190 -1.03 7.10 0.42
CA TYR A 190 0.19 6.90 1.20
C TYR A 190 0.60 5.43 1.30
N ALA A 191 -0.34 4.52 1.46
CA ALA A 191 -0.05 3.09 1.49
C ALA A 191 0.49 2.58 0.13
N ASP A 192 -0.09 3.07 -0.97
CA ASP A 192 0.34 2.73 -2.34
C ASP A 192 1.78 3.22 -2.62
N ASP A 193 2.08 4.46 -2.26
CA ASP A 193 3.44 5.01 -2.36
C ASP A 193 4.41 4.26 -1.44
N PHE A 194 3.97 3.90 -0.23
CA PHE A 194 4.78 3.14 0.71
C PHE A 194 5.19 1.77 0.17
N ILE A 195 4.25 1.00 -0.41
CA ILE A 195 4.55 -0.30 -1.02
C ILE A 195 5.63 -0.13 -2.10
N THR A 196 5.49 0.86 -2.96
CA THR A 196 6.46 1.13 -4.03
C THR A 196 7.84 1.46 -3.44
N SER A 197 7.89 2.36 -2.46
CA SER A 197 9.13 2.82 -1.85
C SER A 197 9.83 1.73 -1.02
N ILE A 198 9.08 0.94 -0.25
CA ILE A 198 9.64 -0.10 0.61
C ILE A 198 10.14 -1.30 -0.21
N SER A 199 9.41 -1.69 -1.26
CA SER A 199 9.86 -2.75 -2.17
C SER A 199 11.12 -2.35 -2.92
N LYS A 200 11.21 -1.09 -3.37
CA LYS A 200 12.42 -0.57 -3.99
C LYS A 200 13.61 -0.59 -3.02
N ALA A 201 13.42 -0.17 -1.77
CA ALA A 201 14.48 -0.22 -0.76
C ALA A 201 14.97 -1.66 -0.55
N ALA A 202 14.04 -2.61 -0.32
CA ALA A 202 14.39 -4.02 -0.13
C ALA A 202 15.15 -4.62 -1.32
N LEU A 203 14.73 -4.30 -2.55
CA LEU A 203 15.36 -4.81 -3.78
C LEU A 203 16.75 -4.22 -4.00
N THR A 204 16.94 -2.92 -3.74
CA THR A 204 18.27 -2.29 -3.82
C THR A 204 19.24 -2.96 -2.85
N GLU A 205 18.82 -3.20 -1.61
CA GLU A 205 19.69 -3.78 -0.60
C GLU A 205 20.01 -5.26 -0.87
N ILE A 206 19.03 -6.06 -1.33
CA ILE A 206 19.31 -7.46 -1.67
C ILE A 206 20.25 -7.59 -2.89
N ASP A 207 20.16 -6.67 -3.85
CA ASP A 207 21.08 -6.64 -4.99
C ASP A 207 22.49 -6.23 -4.56
N TYR A 208 22.62 -5.33 -3.56
CA TYR A 208 23.90 -5.01 -2.96
C TYR A 208 24.51 -6.20 -2.21
N VAL A 209 23.74 -6.93 -1.40
CA VAL A 209 24.20 -8.17 -0.73
C VAL A 209 24.67 -9.20 -1.76
N ARG A 210 23.91 -9.42 -2.84
CA ARG A 210 24.30 -10.36 -3.90
C ARG A 210 25.63 -10.00 -4.56
N ALA A 211 25.84 -8.72 -4.83
CA ALA A 211 27.08 -8.23 -5.43
C ALA A 211 28.27 -8.41 -4.47
N SER A 212 28.07 -8.12 -3.18
CA SER A 212 29.09 -8.33 -2.15
C SER A 212 29.42 -9.81 -1.96
N ASP A 213 28.41 -10.68 -1.92
CA ASP A 213 28.56 -12.14 -1.82
C ASP A 213 29.39 -12.68 -2.99
N LEU A 214 29.09 -12.26 -4.22
CA LEU A 214 29.86 -12.66 -5.41
C LEU A 214 31.33 -12.21 -5.32
N ALA A 215 31.58 -10.96 -4.93
CA ALA A 215 32.93 -10.43 -4.80
C ALA A 215 33.73 -11.14 -3.70
N PHE A 216 33.08 -11.52 -2.60
CA PHE A 216 33.69 -12.32 -1.54
C PHE A 216 34.05 -13.72 -2.04
N ASP A 217 33.13 -14.39 -2.74
CA ASP A 217 33.34 -15.73 -3.28
C ASP A 217 34.53 -15.78 -4.26
N GLU A 218 34.62 -14.80 -5.18
CA GLU A 218 35.75 -14.64 -6.11
C GLU A 218 37.08 -14.46 -5.36
N GLU A 219 37.08 -13.64 -4.30
CA GLU A 219 38.28 -13.41 -3.50
C GLU A 219 38.75 -14.68 -2.78
N MET A 220 37.85 -15.48 -2.22
CA MET A 220 38.20 -16.73 -1.55
C MET A 220 38.88 -17.71 -2.51
N VAL A 221 38.39 -17.81 -3.75
CA VAL A 221 39.02 -18.62 -4.80
C VAL A 221 40.42 -18.09 -5.12
N ASN A 222 40.59 -16.77 -5.21
CA ASN A 222 41.90 -16.15 -5.46
C ASN A 222 42.90 -16.40 -4.33
N ILE A 223 42.48 -16.30 -3.07
CA ILE A 223 43.35 -16.62 -1.92
C ILE A 223 43.81 -18.08 -1.99
N GLY A 224 42.88 -19.02 -2.22
CA GLY A 224 43.21 -20.44 -2.35
C GLY A 224 44.17 -20.73 -3.51
N ALA A 225 43.97 -20.08 -4.66
CA ALA A 225 44.85 -20.20 -5.82
C ALA A 225 46.26 -19.62 -5.55
N ASN A 226 46.35 -18.46 -4.89
CA ASN A 226 47.63 -17.81 -4.56
C ASN A 226 48.45 -18.64 -3.55
N ILE A 227 47.81 -19.21 -2.53
CA ILE A 227 48.47 -20.12 -1.57
C ILE A 227 49.00 -21.36 -2.30
N LYS A 228 48.18 -21.96 -3.17
CA LYS A 228 48.60 -23.12 -3.98
C LYS A 228 49.81 -22.79 -4.85
N LEU A 229 49.81 -21.64 -5.51
CA LEU A 229 50.93 -21.18 -6.34
C LEU A 229 52.20 -20.97 -5.49
N GLY A 230 52.10 -20.29 -4.34
CA GLY A 230 53.25 -20.04 -3.47
C GLY A 230 53.87 -21.34 -2.92
N ILE A 231 53.05 -22.31 -2.53
CA ILE A 231 53.54 -23.62 -2.07
C ILE A 231 54.17 -24.40 -3.24
N THR A 232 53.55 -24.38 -4.41
CA THR A 232 54.10 -25.05 -5.60
C THR A 232 55.45 -24.46 -5.97
N ASP A 233 55.59 -23.12 -5.98
CA ASP A 233 56.85 -22.43 -6.26
C ASP A 233 57.93 -22.76 -5.22
N MET A 234 57.60 -22.79 -3.92
CA MET A 234 58.53 -23.23 -2.88
C MET A 234 58.98 -24.68 -3.07
N VAL A 235 58.06 -25.59 -3.39
CA VAL A 235 58.38 -27.00 -3.66
C VAL A 235 59.26 -27.11 -4.91
N ASP A 236 58.92 -26.41 -5.99
CA ASP A 236 59.67 -26.45 -7.24
C ASP A 236 61.09 -25.88 -7.06
N GLN A 237 61.25 -24.79 -6.30
CA GLN A 237 62.55 -24.21 -5.97
C GLN A 237 63.45 -25.14 -5.16
N LEU A 238 62.88 -25.97 -4.28
CA LEU A 238 63.64 -26.94 -3.49
C LEU A 238 63.88 -28.25 -4.27
N TYR A 239 62.87 -28.73 -4.98
CA TYR A 239 62.84 -30.05 -5.58
C TYR A 239 63.53 -30.10 -6.94
N THR A 240 63.35 -29.09 -7.79
CA THR A 240 63.92 -29.07 -9.15
C THR A 240 65.46 -29.16 -9.12
N PRO A 241 66.18 -28.37 -8.31
CA PRO A 241 67.64 -28.50 -8.24
C PRO A 241 68.10 -29.87 -7.73
N GLN A 242 67.34 -30.48 -6.80
CA GLN A 242 67.64 -31.82 -6.28
C GLN A 242 67.45 -32.89 -7.35
N THR A 243 66.38 -32.82 -8.13
CA THR A 243 66.14 -33.75 -9.24
C THR A 243 67.14 -33.57 -10.39
N ASP A 244 67.59 -32.35 -10.66
CA ASP A 244 68.61 -32.08 -11.67
C ASP A 244 69.95 -32.72 -11.31
N ILE A 245 70.36 -32.61 -10.04
CA ILE A 245 71.57 -33.27 -9.53
C ILE A 245 71.44 -34.81 -9.60
N LEU A 246 70.28 -35.35 -9.22
CA LEU A 246 70.02 -36.79 -9.28
C LEU A 246 70.06 -37.31 -10.72
N SER A 247 69.47 -36.58 -11.67
CA SER A 247 69.49 -36.95 -13.09
C SER A 247 70.89 -36.90 -13.70
N THR A 248 71.69 -35.88 -13.34
CA THR A 248 73.08 -35.74 -13.80
C THR A 248 73.95 -36.91 -13.37
N ASN A 249 73.70 -37.47 -12.18
CA ASN A 249 74.47 -38.58 -11.61
C ASN A 249 73.77 -39.94 -11.74
N GLN A 250 72.75 -40.05 -12.60
CA GLN A 250 71.87 -41.20 -12.66
C GLN A 250 72.61 -42.54 -12.90
N SER A 251 73.57 -42.56 -13.84
CA SER A 251 74.34 -43.78 -14.17
C SER A 251 75.22 -44.25 -13.00
N GLN A 252 75.71 -43.33 -12.17
CA GLN A 252 76.46 -43.67 -10.96
C GLN A 252 75.54 -44.21 -9.88
N LEU A 253 74.35 -43.62 -9.72
CA LEU A 253 73.34 -44.09 -8.77
C LEU A 253 72.82 -45.48 -9.14
N GLU A 254 72.53 -45.74 -10.41
CA GLU A 254 72.07 -47.03 -10.93
C GLU A 254 73.08 -48.16 -10.73
N SER A 255 74.38 -47.83 -10.61
CA SER A 255 75.44 -48.80 -10.33
C SER A 255 75.45 -49.32 -8.88
N ILE A 256 74.73 -48.64 -7.96
CA ILE A 256 74.60 -49.07 -6.56
C ILE A 256 73.59 -50.21 -6.50
N SER A 257 73.98 -51.35 -5.91
CA SER A 257 73.15 -52.56 -5.85
C SER A 257 71.76 -52.38 -5.21
N ALA A 258 71.62 -51.38 -4.33
CA ALA A 258 70.36 -51.05 -3.65
C ALA A 258 69.49 -50.01 -4.38
N TYR A 259 69.91 -49.53 -5.56
CA TYR A 259 69.23 -48.45 -6.28
C TYR A 259 67.78 -48.81 -6.63
N ASN A 260 67.57 -49.91 -7.36
CA ASN A 260 66.25 -50.35 -7.82
C ASN A 260 65.36 -50.85 -6.67
N THR A 261 65.95 -51.39 -5.61
CA THR A 261 65.19 -52.01 -4.50
C THR A 261 64.86 -51.06 -3.37
N SER A 262 65.53 -49.91 -3.27
CA SER A 262 65.36 -48.98 -2.14
C SER A 262 65.34 -47.51 -2.57
N LEU A 263 66.37 -47.02 -3.26
CA LEU A 263 66.51 -45.59 -3.54
C LEU A 263 65.47 -45.08 -4.54
N GLN A 264 65.27 -45.78 -5.67
CA GLN A 264 64.31 -45.38 -6.69
C GLN A 264 62.86 -45.36 -6.17
N PRO A 265 62.34 -46.40 -5.47
CA PRO A 265 61.02 -46.34 -4.84
C PRO A 265 60.86 -45.18 -3.84
N THR A 266 61.90 -44.90 -3.06
CA THR A 266 61.89 -43.82 -2.07
C THR A 266 61.82 -42.44 -2.75
N LEU A 267 62.59 -42.22 -3.81
CA LEU A 267 62.55 -41.00 -4.60
C LEU A 267 61.19 -40.81 -5.31
N ALA A 268 60.59 -41.89 -5.81
CA ALA A 268 59.25 -41.84 -6.39
C ALA A 268 58.18 -41.48 -5.35
N THR A 269 58.31 -42.01 -4.13
CA THR A 269 57.42 -41.69 -3.00
C THR A 269 57.57 -40.23 -2.59
N LEU A 270 58.81 -39.73 -2.46
CA LEU A 270 59.08 -38.33 -2.15
C LEU A 270 58.55 -37.40 -3.25
N SER A 271 58.77 -37.73 -4.53
CA SER A 271 58.21 -37.01 -5.68
C SER A 271 56.69 -36.92 -5.59
N THR A 272 56.02 -38.02 -5.26
CA THR A 272 54.56 -38.07 -5.13
C THR A 272 54.09 -37.25 -3.94
N ALA A 273 54.76 -37.35 -2.79
CA ALA A 273 54.42 -36.58 -1.59
C ALA A 273 54.59 -35.07 -1.80
N LEU A 274 55.66 -34.64 -2.48
CA LEU A 274 55.92 -33.22 -2.77
C LEU A 274 54.97 -32.65 -3.84
N ARG A 275 54.57 -33.46 -4.82
CA ARG A 275 53.57 -33.05 -5.84
C ARG A 275 52.13 -33.10 -5.33
N ASN A 276 51.85 -33.83 -4.25
CA ASN A 276 50.57 -33.81 -3.56
C ASN A 276 50.43 -32.51 -2.75
N VAL A 277 50.40 -31.38 -3.45
CA VAL A 277 49.99 -30.10 -2.87
C VAL A 277 48.53 -30.25 -2.45
N TYR A 278 48.21 -29.92 -1.20
CA TYR A 278 46.83 -29.86 -0.73
C TYR A 278 46.00 -29.01 -1.70
N ASP A 279 44.77 -29.42 -2.01
CA ASP A 279 43.87 -28.63 -2.83
C ASP A 279 43.30 -27.44 -2.02
N TYR A 280 44.15 -26.45 -1.80
CA TYR A 280 43.80 -25.23 -1.06
C TYR A 280 42.64 -24.49 -1.73
N GLN A 281 42.55 -24.53 -3.06
CA GLN A 281 41.42 -23.95 -3.78
C GLN A 281 40.10 -24.63 -3.39
N GLN A 282 40.07 -25.97 -3.30
CA GLN A 282 38.88 -26.69 -2.84
C GLN A 282 38.56 -26.41 -1.37
N LEU A 283 39.56 -26.26 -0.50
CA LEU A 283 39.33 -25.89 0.91
C LEU A 283 38.62 -24.54 1.05
N PHE A 284 39.10 -23.51 0.34
CA PHE A 284 38.45 -22.19 0.34
C PHE A 284 37.08 -22.22 -0.34
N THR A 285 36.90 -23.02 -1.39
CA THR A 285 35.58 -23.22 -2.00
C THR A 285 34.58 -23.82 -0.99
N ASN A 286 34.98 -24.84 -0.24
CA ASN A 286 34.14 -25.47 0.78
C ASN A 286 33.85 -24.53 1.96
N TYR A 287 34.82 -23.68 2.33
CA TYR A 287 34.65 -22.65 3.33
C TYR A 287 33.53 -21.68 2.93
N THR A 288 33.59 -21.16 1.70
CA THR A 288 32.58 -20.26 1.15
C THR A 288 31.19 -20.90 1.11
N VAL A 289 31.07 -22.16 0.69
CA VAL A 289 29.79 -22.90 0.72
C VAL A 289 29.22 -22.96 2.13
N THR A 290 30.07 -23.20 3.13
CA THR A 290 29.65 -23.28 4.53
C THR A 290 29.20 -21.91 5.05
N LEU A 291 29.94 -20.84 4.73
CA LEU A 291 29.61 -19.47 5.12
C LEU A 291 28.30 -19.01 4.46
N ASN A 292 28.10 -19.29 3.17
CA ASN A 292 26.86 -18.99 2.44
C ASN A 292 25.68 -19.87 2.89
N GLY A 293 25.92 -20.93 3.67
CA GLY A 293 24.88 -21.68 4.39
C GLY A 293 24.53 -21.12 5.77
N SER A 294 25.25 -20.09 6.25
CA SER A 294 25.05 -19.47 7.57
C SER A 294 24.06 -18.30 7.52
N ILE A 295 23.86 -17.65 8.68
CA ILE A 295 23.03 -16.44 8.83
C ILE A 295 23.55 -15.24 8.01
N ALA A 296 24.80 -15.28 7.56
CA ALA A 296 25.43 -14.22 6.76
C ALA A 296 25.24 -14.41 5.25
N SER A 297 24.19 -15.10 4.82
CA SER A 297 23.91 -15.38 3.41
C SER A 297 22.88 -14.41 2.81
N THR A 298 22.97 -14.17 1.50
CA THR A 298 21.90 -13.52 0.73
C THR A 298 20.53 -14.14 1.05
N ALA A 299 20.44 -15.47 1.16
CA ALA A 299 19.18 -16.17 1.43
C ALA A 299 18.61 -15.85 2.82
N SER A 300 19.47 -15.71 3.83
CA SER A 300 19.07 -15.32 5.18
C SER A 300 18.54 -13.88 5.22
N ILE A 301 19.19 -12.94 4.52
CA ILE A 301 18.72 -11.54 4.42
C ILE A 301 17.40 -11.46 3.65
N ASP A 302 17.28 -12.16 2.52
CA ASP A 302 16.03 -12.25 1.75
C ASP A 302 14.89 -12.82 2.62
N ASN A 303 15.17 -13.85 3.40
CA ASN A 303 14.20 -14.45 4.31
C ASN A 303 13.84 -13.49 5.45
N LEU A 304 14.78 -12.73 6.02
CA LEU A 304 14.51 -11.71 7.03
C LEU A 304 13.55 -10.64 6.48
N PHE A 305 13.81 -10.13 5.28
CA PHE A 305 12.96 -9.13 4.64
C PHE A 305 11.54 -9.67 4.40
N LYS A 306 11.42 -10.92 3.97
CA LYS A 306 10.13 -11.56 3.64
C LYS A 306 9.34 -12.02 4.85
N GLN A 307 9.98 -12.59 5.87
CA GLN A 307 9.31 -13.21 7.01
C GLN A 307 9.16 -12.26 8.20
N GLU A 308 10.18 -11.45 8.48
CA GLU A 308 10.19 -10.59 9.68
C GLU A 308 9.74 -9.16 9.37
N PHE A 309 10.20 -8.58 8.25
CA PHE A 309 9.84 -7.19 7.93
C PHE A 309 8.48 -7.09 7.24
N CYS A 310 8.11 -8.04 6.38
CA CYS A 310 6.83 -8.01 5.67
C CYS A 310 5.60 -7.91 6.60
N PRO A 311 5.49 -8.66 7.72
CA PRO A 311 4.39 -8.47 8.67
C PRO A 311 4.30 -7.04 9.23
N VAL A 312 5.44 -6.40 9.49
CA VAL A 312 5.49 -5.00 9.98
C VAL A 312 5.04 -4.03 8.88
N ILE A 313 5.47 -4.26 7.63
CA ILE A 313 5.02 -3.48 6.46
C ILE A 313 3.50 -3.60 6.29
N VAL A 314 2.97 -4.82 6.39
CA VAL A 314 1.53 -5.08 6.29
C VAL A 314 0.76 -4.40 7.44
N ALA A 315 1.32 -4.38 8.66
CA ALA A 315 0.71 -3.69 9.79
C ALA A 315 0.63 -2.17 9.59
N GLU A 316 1.70 -1.54 9.06
CA GLU A 316 1.71 -0.11 8.70
C GLU A 316 0.66 0.22 7.64
N ILE A 317 0.58 -0.59 6.56
CA ILE A 317 -0.43 -0.43 5.52
C ILE A 317 -1.83 -0.59 6.11
N SER A 318 -2.05 -1.62 6.94
CA SER A 318 -3.35 -1.88 7.56
C SER A 318 -3.78 -0.72 8.48
N SER A 319 -2.85 -0.09 9.19
CA SER A 319 -3.08 1.11 10.00
C SER A 319 -3.56 2.31 9.16
N LEU A 320 -2.95 2.54 8.00
CA LEU A 320 -3.40 3.56 7.04
C LEU A 320 -4.80 3.26 6.51
N LEU A 321 -5.04 2.04 6.03
CA LEU A 321 -6.36 1.63 5.50
C LEU A 321 -7.46 1.66 6.56
N ALA A 322 -7.09 1.45 7.83
CA ALA A 322 -7.97 1.60 8.98
C ALA A 322 -8.43 3.04 9.23
N SER A 323 -7.68 4.06 8.79
CA SER A 323 -7.93 5.50 8.99
C SER A 323 -8.30 5.88 10.43
N GLY A 324 -7.57 5.30 11.39
CA GLY A 324 -7.68 5.63 12.81
C GLY A 324 -7.16 7.05 13.13
N PRO A 325 -7.47 7.60 14.32
CA PRO A 325 -7.12 8.96 14.71
C PRO A 325 -5.62 9.27 14.65
N TYR A 326 -4.77 8.25 14.77
CA TYR A 326 -3.32 8.37 14.73
C TYR A 326 -2.68 7.67 13.53
N ALA A 327 -3.45 7.19 12.55
CA ALA A 327 -2.94 6.38 11.43
C ALA A 327 -1.81 7.09 10.68
N SER A 328 -2.05 8.33 10.24
CA SER A 328 -1.04 9.10 9.51
C SER A 328 0.16 9.51 10.39
N TYR A 329 -0.03 9.66 11.70
CA TYR A 329 1.06 9.95 12.63
C TYR A 329 1.97 8.72 12.83
N CYS A 330 1.36 7.56 13.10
CA CYS A 330 2.07 6.29 13.22
C CYS A 330 2.86 6.00 11.95
N TYR A 331 2.20 6.10 10.78
CA TYR A 331 2.85 5.90 9.50
C TYR A 331 4.09 6.80 9.32
N LYS A 332 3.94 8.12 9.51
CA LYS A 332 5.07 9.05 9.37
C LYS A 332 6.20 8.79 10.36
N LYS A 333 5.90 8.24 11.54
CA LYS A 333 6.91 7.93 12.55
C LYS A 333 7.70 6.67 12.21
N PHE A 334 7.04 5.64 11.69
CA PHE A 334 7.62 4.31 11.54
C PHE A 334 8.01 3.96 10.09
N SER A 335 7.43 4.59 9.08
CA SER A 335 7.70 4.28 7.66
C SER A 335 9.19 4.41 7.32
N ASP A 336 9.82 5.49 7.76
CA ASP A 336 11.22 5.77 7.45
C ASP A 336 12.15 4.92 8.32
N LEU A 337 11.77 4.66 9.57
CA LEU A 337 12.50 3.73 10.44
C LEU A 337 12.54 2.34 9.82
N LEU A 338 11.42 1.84 9.31
CA LEU A 338 11.34 0.53 8.67
C LEU A 338 12.13 0.50 7.35
N LYS A 339 12.06 1.56 6.54
CA LYS A 339 12.91 1.69 5.33
C LYS A 339 14.39 1.64 5.67
N ASN A 340 14.80 2.28 6.76
CA ASN A 340 16.21 2.32 7.18
C ASN A 340 16.71 0.99 7.77
N GLN A 341 15.82 0.07 8.16
CA GLN A 341 16.26 -1.25 8.64
C GLN A 341 16.86 -2.13 7.53
N PHE A 342 16.44 -1.94 6.27
CA PHE A 342 17.01 -2.67 5.15
C PHE A 342 18.52 -2.43 4.98
N PRO A 343 19.00 -1.17 4.84
CA PRO A 343 20.43 -0.90 4.71
C PRO A 343 21.21 -1.22 5.99
N THR A 344 20.65 -1.01 7.19
CA THR A 344 21.34 -1.37 8.44
C THR A 344 21.64 -2.87 8.50
N THR A 345 20.63 -3.72 8.24
CA THR A 345 20.83 -5.18 8.28
C THR A 345 21.80 -5.65 7.20
N THR A 346 21.73 -5.03 6.02
CA THR A 346 22.59 -5.35 4.89
C THR A 346 24.04 -4.97 5.15
N TYR A 347 24.27 -3.79 5.74
CA TYR A 347 25.59 -3.32 6.13
C TYR A 347 26.26 -4.29 7.11
N ASP A 348 25.54 -4.75 8.15
CA ASP A 348 26.10 -5.67 9.14
C ASP A 348 26.58 -6.99 8.50
N GLN A 349 25.84 -7.50 7.50
CA GLN A 349 26.21 -8.73 6.79
C GLN A 349 27.46 -8.53 5.92
N VAL A 350 27.52 -7.42 5.17
CA VAL A 350 28.65 -7.11 4.31
C VAL A 350 29.91 -6.84 5.13
N GLU A 351 29.81 -6.09 6.21
CA GLU A 351 30.94 -5.78 7.11
C GLU A 351 31.52 -7.06 7.72
N CYS A 352 30.68 -8.03 8.09
CA CYS A 352 31.15 -9.33 8.57
C CYS A 352 32.04 -10.05 7.53
N LYS A 353 31.67 -9.99 6.24
CA LYS A 353 32.45 -10.59 5.15
C LYS A 353 33.75 -9.83 4.88
N ASP A 354 33.74 -8.51 4.95
CA ASP A 354 34.95 -7.69 4.80
C ASP A 354 35.97 -7.92 5.92
N ILE A 355 35.49 -8.04 7.17
CA ILE A 355 36.34 -8.40 8.31
C ILE A 355 36.92 -9.80 8.13
N GLU A 356 36.11 -10.76 7.70
CA GLU A 356 36.56 -12.14 7.48
C GLU A 356 37.58 -12.24 6.35
N LYS A 357 37.37 -11.53 5.24
CA LYS A 357 38.35 -11.39 4.16
C LYS A 357 39.67 -10.86 4.71
N THR A 358 39.64 -9.80 5.51
CA THR A 358 40.85 -9.21 6.12
C THR A 358 41.57 -10.21 7.02
N ARG A 359 40.82 -10.98 7.83
CA ARG A 359 41.38 -12.03 8.70
C ARG A 359 42.13 -13.08 7.88
N LEU A 360 41.57 -13.52 6.75
CA LEU A 360 42.15 -14.55 5.90
C LEU A 360 43.41 -14.10 5.16
N TYR A 361 43.58 -12.80 4.91
CA TYR A 361 44.81 -12.24 4.32
C TYR A 361 45.98 -12.08 5.29
N VAL A 362 45.70 -12.06 6.61
CA VAL A 362 46.72 -11.85 7.66
C VAL A 362 47.20 -13.19 8.27
N LEU A 363 46.53 -14.30 7.96
CA LEU A 363 46.97 -15.66 8.27
C LEU A 363 48.08 -16.09 7.31
#